data_AF-A0A531K9K1-F1
#
_entry.id   AF-A0A531K9K1-F1
#
_cell.length_a   1.000
_cell.length_b   1.000
_cell.length_c   1.000
_cell.angle_alpha   90.00
_cell.angle_beta   90.00
_cell.angle_gamma   90.00
#
_symmetry.space_group_name_H-M   'P 1'
#
loop_
_entity.id
_entity.type
_entity.pdbx_description
1 polymer ?
#
loop_
_entity_poly.entity_id
_entity_poly.type
_entity_poly.pdbx_seq_one_letter_code
_entity_poly.pdbx_strand_id
1 'polypeptide(L)'
;MRYQNATAYRFLAPYLLIFSIFWLWPIISSFLISFQATRTVPWRFAPTFNWGRLIGDPAFFNALKNTLLILVIQVPVMISLAIVMAVLLNSPLLKARG
;
A
#
# COMPACT_ATOMS: atom_id res chain seq x y z
N MET A 1 24.32 -5.42 26.56
CA MET A 1 23.45 -4.63 25.66
C MET A 1 23.67 -4.93 24.17
N ARG A 2 24.90 -5.05 23.62
CA ARG A 2 25.14 -5.35 22.18
C ARG A 2 24.69 -6.74 21.69
N TYR A 3 24.74 -7.78 22.52
CA TYR A 3 24.40 -9.16 22.14
C TYR A 3 22.90 -9.43 21.96
N GLN A 4 22.03 -8.64 22.61
CA GLN A 4 20.57 -8.76 22.43
C GLN A 4 20.14 -8.32 21.03
N ASN A 5 20.83 -7.32 20.46
CA ASN A 5 20.51 -6.78 19.13
C ASN A 5 20.85 -7.79 18.03
N ALA A 6 22.01 -8.44 18.10
CA ALA A 6 22.41 -9.42 17.09
C ALA A 6 21.47 -10.63 17.06
N THR A 7 21.02 -11.10 18.23
CA THR A 7 20.04 -12.18 18.32
C THR A 7 18.68 -11.73 17.77
N ALA A 8 18.21 -10.52 18.12
CA ALA A 8 16.96 -9.97 17.60
C ALA A 8 16.95 -9.87 16.06
N TYR A 9 18.03 -9.40 15.43
CA TYR A 9 18.13 -9.35 13.97
C TYR A 9 18.12 -10.74 13.32
N ARG A 10 18.70 -11.76 13.96
CA ARG A 10 18.63 -13.13 13.44
C ARG A 10 17.23 -13.72 13.48
N PHE A 11 16.45 -13.42 14.52
CA PHE A 11 15.03 -13.80 14.58
C PHE A 11 14.18 -13.05 13.54
N LEU A 12 14.53 -11.81 13.23
CA LEU A 12 13.84 -10.99 12.24
C LEU A 12 14.25 -11.34 10.79
N ALA A 13 15.47 -11.87 10.60
CA ALA A 13 16.04 -12.20 9.29
C ALA A 13 15.14 -13.06 8.39
N PRO A 14 14.53 -14.19 8.83
CA PRO A 14 13.67 -14.99 7.96
C PRO A 14 12.44 -14.23 7.46
N TYR A 15 11.83 -13.41 8.33
CA TYR A 15 10.72 -12.55 7.93
C TYR A 15 11.18 -11.49 6.91
N LEU A 16 12.29 -10.80 7.17
CA LEU A 16 12.81 -9.77 6.27
C LEU A 16 13.20 -10.33 4.91
N LEU A 17 13.72 -11.56 4.85
CA LEU A 17 14.02 -12.23 3.59
C LEU A 17 12.75 -12.47 2.77
N ILE A 18 11.70 -13.05 3.38
CA ILE A 18 10.41 -13.27 2.71
C ILE A 18 9.79 -11.94 2.28
N PHE A 19 9.75 -10.96 3.18
CA PHE A 19 9.27 -9.61 2.87
C PHE A 19 10.05 -8.99 1.71
N SER A 20 11.38 -9.11 1.70
CA SER A 20 12.19 -8.51 0.65
C SER A 20 11.94 -9.16 -0.72
N ILE A 21 11.80 -10.48 -0.77
CA ILE A 21 11.59 -11.22 -2.01
C ILE A 21 10.18 -11.01 -2.57
N PHE A 22 9.16 -11.03 -1.72
CA PHE A 22 7.77 -11.03 -2.16
C PHE A 22 7.09 -9.66 -2.15
N TRP A 23 7.62 -8.70 -1.38
CA TRP A 23 7.06 -7.35 -1.32
C TRP A 23 8.03 -6.32 -1.89
N LEU A 24 9.23 -6.23 -1.32
CA LEU A 24 10.16 -5.16 -1.69
C LEU A 24 10.63 -5.28 -3.15
N TRP A 25 10.98 -6.50 -3.57
CA TRP A 25 11.47 -6.75 -4.91
C TRP A 25 10.42 -6.43 -6.00
N PRO A 26 9.15 -6.90 -5.93
CA PRO A 26 8.11 -6.48 -6.87
C PRO A 26 7.83 -4.98 -6.91
N ILE A 27 7.94 -4.28 -5.76
CA ILE A 27 7.76 -2.82 -5.71
C ILE A 27 8.89 -2.13 -6.49
N ILE A 28 10.14 -2.51 -6.22
CA ILE A 28 11.31 -1.95 -6.91
C ILE A 28 11.24 -2.26 -8.40
N SER A 29 10.91 -3.49 -8.79
CA SER A 29 10.81 -3.87 -10.20
C SER A 29 9.70 -3.10 -10.92
N SER A 30 8.52 -2.93 -10.29
CA SER A 30 7.43 -2.13 -10.84
C SER A 30 7.83 -0.67 -11.00
N PHE A 31 8.58 -0.12 -10.04
CA PHE A 31 9.12 1.23 -10.12
C PHE A 31 10.10 1.36 -11.30
N LEU A 32 11.03 0.43 -11.49
CA LEU A 32 11.96 0.42 -12.62
C LEU A 32 11.23 0.31 -13.98
N ILE A 33 10.20 -0.54 -14.05
CA ILE A 33 9.35 -0.72 -15.24
C ILE A 33 8.59 0.56 -15.59
N SER A 34 8.22 1.38 -14.60
CA SER A 34 7.53 2.66 -14.85
C SER A 34 8.33 3.61 -15.76
N PHE A 35 9.66 3.51 -15.75
CA PHE A 35 10.58 4.30 -16.60
C PHE A 35 10.87 3.64 -17.96
N GLN A 36 10.33 2.45 -18.24
CA GLN A 36 10.55 1.73 -19.50
C GLN A 36 9.33 1.83 -20.41
N ALA A 37 9.54 2.01 -21.71
CA ALA A 37 8.48 1.91 -22.71
C ALA A 37 8.04 0.44 -22.87
N THR A 38 7.02 0.05 -22.12
CA THR A 38 6.47 -1.33 -22.09
C THR A 38 5.53 -1.64 -23.24
N ARG A 39 5.03 -0.62 -23.94
CA ARG A 39 4.11 -0.76 -25.10
C ARG A 39 4.84 -0.99 -26.43
N THR A 40 6.17 -0.95 -26.45
CA THR A 40 7.01 -1.19 -27.63
C THR A 40 7.96 -2.35 -27.34
N VAL A 41 8.16 -3.25 -28.31
CA VAL A 41 9.11 -4.36 -28.19
C VAL A 41 10.30 -4.08 -29.13
N PRO A 42 11.57 -4.18 -28.67
CA PRO A 42 11.98 -4.49 -27.29
C PRO A 42 11.64 -3.35 -26.32
N TRP A 43 11.47 -3.68 -25.04
CA TRP A 43 11.34 -2.67 -23.99
C TRP A 43 12.59 -1.80 -23.98
N ARG A 44 12.39 -0.48 -23.98
CA ARG A 44 13.48 0.50 -23.98
C ARG A 44 13.35 1.40 -22.78
N PHE A 45 14.47 1.78 -22.19
CA PHE A 45 14.48 2.79 -21.14
C PHE A 45 14.08 4.13 -21.75
N ALA A 46 12.89 4.62 -21.41
CA ALA A 46 12.27 5.80 -21.98
C ALA A 46 11.38 6.45 -20.91
N PRO A 47 11.98 7.14 -19.92
CA PRO A 47 11.28 7.61 -18.72
C PRO A 47 10.14 8.58 -19.05
N THR A 48 10.28 9.38 -20.11
CA THR A 48 9.27 10.32 -20.57
C THR A 48 8.08 9.67 -21.26
N PHE A 49 8.18 8.40 -21.69
CA PHE A 49 7.13 7.75 -22.47
C PHE A 49 5.85 7.49 -21.67
N ASN A 50 5.98 6.85 -20.50
CA ASN A 50 4.83 6.61 -19.63
C ASN A 50 4.46 7.85 -18.83
N TRP A 51 5.44 8.51 -18.22
CA TRP A 51 5.20 9.67 -17.35
C TRP A 51 4.68 10.89 -18.12
N GLY A 52 5.23 11.19 -19.30
CA GLY A 52 4.75 12.29 -20.13
C GLY A 52 3.31 12.08 -20.62
N ARG A 53 2.94 10.83 -20.92
CA ARG A 53 1.57 10.47 -21.27
C ARG A 53 0.60 10.67 -20.10
N LEU A 54 0.98 10.28 -18.89
CA LEU A 54 0.12 10.39 -17.70
C LEU A 54 -0.29 11.84 -17.42
N ILE A 55 0.64 12.78 -17.58
CA ILE A 55 0.40 14.22 -17.32
C ILE A 55 -0.66 14.81 -18.27
N GLY A 56 -0.81 14.24 -19.48
CA GLY A 56 -1.80 14.69 -20.46
C GLY A 56 -3.08 13.88 -20.49
N ASP A 57 -3.22 12.82 -19.68
CA ASP A 57 -4.32 11.86 -19.76
C ASP A 57 -5.49 12.27 -18.82
N PRO A 58 -6.64 12.74 -19.34
CA PRO A 58 -7.76 13.12 -18.49
C PRO A 58 -8.35 11.93 -17.71
N ALA A 59 -8.24 10.71 -18.24
CA ALA A 59 -8.73 9.53 -17.57
C ALA A 59 -7.90 9.23 -16.31
N PHE A 60 -6.60 9.51 -16.33
CA PHE A 60 -5.73 9.38 -15.15
C PHE A 60 -6.18 10.33 -14.02
N PHE A 61 -6.41 11.60 -14.32
CA PHE A 61 -6.85 12.57 -13.30
C PHE A 61 -8.27 12.29 -12.80
N ASN A 62 -9.17 11.84 -13.68
CA ASN A 62 -10.50 11.41 -13.28
C ASN A 62 -10.44 10.21 -12.33
N ALA A 63 -9.64 9.20 -12.66
CA ALA A 63 -9.42 8.04 -11.80
C ALA A 63 -8.80 8.45 -10.45
N LEU A 64 -7.75 9.28 -10.47
CA LEU A 64 -7.09 9.78 -9.26
C LEU A 64 -8.07 10.55 -8.36
N LYS A 65 -8.86 11.46 -8.94
CA LYS A 65 -9.89 12.22 -8.21
C LYS A 65 -10.93 11.29 -7.59
N ASN A 66 -11.42 10.30 -8.35
CA ASN A 66 -12.39 9.33 -7.85
C ASN A 66 -11.81 8.51 -6.69
N THR A 67 -10.59 8.00 -6.83
CA THR A 67 -9.92 7.23 -5.76
C THR A 67 -9.70 8.08 -4.52
N LEU A 68 -9.26 9.34 -4.65
CA LEU A 68 -9.08 10.25 -3.51
C LEU A 68 -10.41 10.59 -2.85
N LEU A 69 -11.47 10.84 -3.63
CA LEU A 69 -12.80 11.12 -3.10
C LEU A 69 -13.35 9.92 -2.33
N ILE A 70 -13.19 8.71 -2.88
CA ILE A 70 -13.54 7.46 -2.19
C ILE A 70 -12.77 7.39 -0.87
N LEU A 71 -11.45 7.59 -0.88
CA LEU A 71 -10.62 7.51 0.32
C LEU A 71 -11.07 8.51 1.41
N VAL A 72 -11.27 9.78 1.03
CA VAL A 72 -11.64 10.85 1.96
C VAL A 72 -13.03 10.62 2.59
N ILE A 73 -13.95 9.98 1.88
CA ILE A 73 -15.30 9.70 2.41
C ILE A 73 -15.33 8.36 3.15
N GLN A 74 -14.75 7.31 2.56
CA GLN A 74 -14.82 5.94 3.05
C GLN A 74 -14.05 5.78 4.36
N VAL A 75 -12.86 6.37 4.50
CA VAL A 75 -12.03 6.19 5.72
C VAL A 75 -12.72 6.76 6.95
N PRO A 76 -13.24 8.01 6.96
CA PRO A 76 -14.01 8.52 8.10
C PRO A 76 -15.25 7.67 8.41
N VAL A 77 -16.03 7.29 7.39
CA VAL A 77 -17.22 6.44 7.59
C VAL A 77 -16.85 5.12 8.25
N MET A 78 -15.80 4.45 7.77
CA MET A 78 -15.30 3.20 8.33
C MET A 78 -14.88 3.37 9.80
N ILE A 79 -14.13 4.42 10.13
CA ILE A 79 -13.67 4.70 11.50
C ILE A 79 -14.85 5.04 12.41
N SER A 80 -15.78 5.90 11.97
CA SER A 80 -16.98 6.25 12.73
C SER A 80 -17.81 5.01 13.05
N LEU A 81 -18.03 4.13 12.06
CA LEU A 81 -18.74 2.87 12.27
C LEU A 81 -17.98 1.94 13.21
N ALA A 82 -16.66 1.81 13.06
CA ALA A 82 -15.83 1.00 13.95
C ALA A 82 -15.91 1.49 15.41
N ILE A 83 -15.92 2.81 15.64
CA ILE A 83 -16.06 3.40 16.98
C ILE A 83 -17.45 3.13 17.54
N VAL A 84 -18.52 3.34 16.77
CA VAL A 84 -19.89 3.06 17.20
C VAL A 84 -20.02 1.59 17.61
N MET A 85 -19.51 0.67 16.78
CA MET A 85 -19.51 -0.76 17.09
C MET A 85 -18.68 -1.07 18.34
N ALA A 86 -17.47 -0.49 18.47
CA ALA A 86 -16.63 -0.68 19.64
C ALA A 86 -17.30 -0.20 20.94
N VAL A 87 -17.96 0.96 20.92
CA VAL A 87 -18.70 1.50 22.08
C VAL A 87 -19.90 0.64 22.41
N LEU A 88 -20.65 0.18 21.41
CA LEU A 88 -21.75 -0.76 21.62
C LEU A 88 -21.22 -2.02 22.29
N LEU A 89 -20.21 -2.69 21.73
CA LEU A 89 -19.61 -3.92 22.27
C LEU A 89 -19.02 -3.74 23.68
N ASN A 90 -18.46 -2.56 23.97
CA ASN A 90 -17.87 -2.24 25.28
C ASN A 90 -18.90 -1.78 26.33
N SER A 91 -20.19 -1.72 25.99
CA SER A 91 -21.24 -1.33 26.94
C SER A 91 -21.51 -2.44 27.97
N PRO A 92 -21.56 -2.13 29.28
CA PRO A 92 -21.83 -3.09 30.34
C PRO A 92 -23.23 -3.75 30.27
N LEU A 93 -24.12 -3.25 29.41
CA LEU A 93 -25.47 -3.77 29.16
C LEU A 93 -25.51 -4.96 28.19
N LEU A 94 -24.41 -5.30 27.51
CA LEU A 94 -24.37 -6.43 26.59
C LEU A 94 -24.20 -7.76 27.33
N LYS A 95 -25.24 -8.59 27.23
CA LYS A 95 -25.37 -9.92 27.83
C LYS A 95 -24.44 -11.00 27.24
N ALA A 96 -23.71 -10.68 26.15
CA ALA A 96 -22.80 -11.58 25.45
C ALA A 96 -21.31 -11.19 25.63
N ARG A 97 -20.95 -10.68 26.81
CA ARG A 97 -19.54 -10.58 27.22
C ARG A 97 -19.05 -11.99 27.57
N GLY A 98 -18.40 -12.64 26.60
CA GLY A 98 -17.46 -13.73 26.86
C GLY A 98 -16.15 -13.16 27.39
#